data_AF-A0A7D7ZWU1-F1
#
_entry.id   AF-A0A7D7ZWU1-F1
#
_cell.length_a   1.000
_cell.length_b   1.000
_cell.length_c   1.000
_cell.angle_alpha   90.00
_cell.angle_beta   90.00
_cell.angle_gamma   90.00
#
_symmetry.space_group_name_H-M   'P 1'
#
loop_
_entity.id
_entity.type
_entity.pdbx_description
1 polymer ?
#
loop_
_entity_poly.entity_id
_entity_poly.type
_entity_poly.pdbx_seq_one_letter_code
_entity_poly.pdbx_strand_id
1 'polypeptide(L)'
;MKTSNILLTFLLIFFSCTAQKQTESILKNIYTENIEFHKNEEVKKSEKLAYSFRKKLAKEGKLDFISLDDTLYILEGYDLETGETYTSIWNKTTGVSYVDDNKKLYQFSNEVYISKGAKKLLKEWNIKKIKSLQKGHETALIGGLDINVCKISFNKEGKVEDIKRFSFEQYDGFFKEIELVEPE
;
A
#
# COMPACT_ATOMS: atom_id res chain seq x y z
N MET A 1 -4.37 25.99 39.15
CA MET A 1 -4.99 25.06 38.17
C MET A 1 -4.83 25.46 36.69
N LYS A 2 -4.40 26.68 36.32
CA LYS A 2 -4.22 27.06 34.89
C LYS A 2 -2.89 26.62 34.26
N THR A 3 -1.83 26.46 35.07
CA THR A 3 -0.50 26.03 34.61
C THR A 3 -0.45 24.56 34.18
N SER A 4 -1.30 23.69 34.77
CA SER A 4 -1.38 22.26 34.43
C SER A 4 -1.93 22.02 33.02
N ASN A 5 -2.83 22.88 32.53
CA ASN A 5 -3.43 22.74 31.19
C ASN A 5 -2.50 23.23 30.07
N ILE A 6 -1.57 24.14 30.38
CA ILE A 6 -0.58 24.64 29.40
C ILE A 6 0.50 23.58 29.16
N LEU A 7 0.95 22.90 30.23
CA LEU A 7 1.96 21.85 30.14
C LEU A 7 1.48 20.65 29.32
N LEU A 8 0.21 20.24 29.50
CA LEU A 8 -0.40 19.12 28.77
C LEU A 8 -0.53 19.42 27.27
N THR A 9 -0.92 20.65 26.92
CA THR A 9 -1.02 21.10 25.52
C THR A 9 0.35 21.13 24.84
N PHE A 10 1.38 21.57 25.56
CA PHE A 10 2.76 21.60 25.04
C PHE A 10 3.32 20.19 24.81
N LEU A 11 3.01 19.25 25.70
CA LEU A 11 3.43 17.84 25.55
C LEU A 11 2.85 17.21 24.27
N LEU A 12 1.56 17.44 23.98
CA LEU A 12 0.87 16.89 22.81
C LEU A 12 1.44 17.39 21.48
N ILE A 13 1.93 18.64 21.43
CA ILE A 13 2.54 19.21 20.21
C ILE A 13 3.89 18.56 19.89
N PHE A 14 4.68 18.21 20.91
CA PHE A 14 5.99 17.57 20.70
C PHE A 14 5.88 16.14 20.16
N PHE A 15 4.89 15.36 20.62
CA PHE A 15 4.69 13.99 20.13
C PHE A 15 4.30 13.94 18.65
N SER A 16 3.46 14.88 18.20
CA SER A 16 3.01 14.94 16.80
C SER A 16 4.18 15.15 15.81
N CYS A 17 5.16 15.98 16.16
CA CYS A 17 6.28 16.30 15.26
C CYS A 17 7.27 15.12 15.11
N THR A 18 7.42 14.29 16.14
CA THR A 18 8.29 13.10 16.07
C THR A 18 7.69 11.99 15.20
N ALA A 19 6.38 11.75 15.32
CA ALA A 19 5.68 10.75 14.52
C ALA A 19 5.73 11.11 13.02
N GLN A 20 5.53 12.39 12.68
CA GLN A 20 5.54 12.84 11.29
C GLN A 20 6.91 12.63 10.60
N LYS A 21 8.03 12.90 11.30
CA LYS A 21 9.38 12.65 10.77
C LYS A 21 9.63 11.16 10.52
N GLN A 22 9.18 10.31 11.43
CA GLN A 22 9.31 8.86 11.27
C GLN A 22 8.49 8.36 10.07
N THR A 23 7.24 8.80 9.95
CA THR A 23 6.38 8.49 8.80
C THR A 23 7.04 8.94 7.49
N GLU A 24 7.58 10.16 7.42
CA GLU A 24 8.27 10.62 6.20
C GLU A 24 9.50 9.75 5.87
N SER A 25 10.28 9.35 6.87
CA SER A 25 11.41 8.43 6.67
C SER A 25 10.97 7.08 6.14
N ILE A 26 9.89 6.50 6.70
CA ILE A 26 9.36 5.21 6.26
C ILE A 26 8.86 5.30 4.82
N LEU A 27 8.10 6.35 4.48
CA LEU A 27 7.60 6.58 3.12
C LEU A 27 8.74 6.73 2.10
N LYS A 28 9.83 7.40 2.49
CA LYS A 28 11.01 7.52 1.63
C LYS A 28 11.69 6.17 1.40
N ASN A 29 11.82 5.35 2.43
CA ASN A 29 12.40 4.01 2.30
C ASN A 29 11.54 3.13 1.37
N ILE A 30 10.21 3.16 1.52
CA ILE A 30 9.29 2.45 0.62
C ILE A 30 9.51 2.86 -0.83
N TYR A 31 9.57 4.17 -1.10
CA TYR A 31 9.81 4.72 -2.43
C TYR A 31 11.12 4.24 -3.03
N THR A 32 12.23 4.37 -2.29
CA THR A 32 13.56 3.95 -2.76
C THR A 32 13.58 2.45 -3.07
N GLU A 33 13.08 1.64 -2.15
CA GLU A 33 13.08 0.19 -2.28
C GLU A 33 12.17 -0.30 -3.41
N ASN A 34 11.04 0.36 -3.66
CA ASN A 34 10.16 0.03 -4.79
C ASN A 34 10.85 0.32 -6.13
N ILE A 35 11.56 1.44 -6.26
CA ILE A 35 12.34 1.75 -7.47
C ILE A 35 13.45 0.73 -7.70
N GLU A 36 14.18 0.37 -6.64
CA GLU A 36 15.29 -0.59 -6.72
C GLU A 36 14.82 -2.01 -7.04
N PHE A 37 13.63 -2.40 -6.56
CA PHE A 37 13.04 -3.71 -6.82
C PHE A 37 12.66 -3.88 -8.29
N HIS A 38 11.96 -2.90 -8.88
CA HIS A 38 11.45 -3.04 -10.25
C HIS A 38 12.48 -2.69 -11.33
N LYS A 39 13.48 -1.86 -11.03
CA LYS A 39 14.52 -1.40 -11.97
C LYS A 39 13.97 -0.94 -13.34
N ASN A 40 12.78 -0.36 -13.34
CA ASN A 40 12.03 0.06 -14.52
C ASN A 40 11.66 1.55 -14.40
N GLU A 41 11.93 2.34 -15.44
CA GLU A 41 11.69 3.78 -15.43
C GLU A 41 10.19 4.16 -15.45
N GLU A 42 9.31 3.33 -15.99
CA GLU A 42 7.86 3.53 -15.92
C GLU A 42 7.35 3.31 -14.51
N VAL A 43 7.81 2.23 -13.86
CA VAL A 43 7.49 1.97 -12.45
C VAL A 43 7.99 3.10 -11.56
N LYS A 44 9.19 3.64 -11.82
CA LYS A 44 9.72 4.79 -11.09
C LYS A 44 8.87 6.04 -11.22
N LYS A 45 8.26 6.30 -12.39
CA LYS A 45 7.32 7.41 -12.57
C LYS A 45 6.05 7.21 -11.75
N SER A 46 5.47 6.01 -11.81
CA SER A 46 4.27 5.65 -11.03
C SER A 46 4.54 5.73 -9.53
N GLU A 47 5.64 5.14 -9.05
CA GLU A 47 6.03 5.16 -7.64
C GLU A 47 6.33 6.58 -7.13
N LYS A 48 6.89 7.47 -7.97
CA LYS A 48 7.06 8.89 -7.63
C LYS A 48 5.72 9.58 -7.37
N LEU A 49 4.71 9.27 -8.17
CA LEU A 49 3.36 9.80 -7.98
C LEU A 49 2.74 9.23 -6.69
N ALA A 50 2.78 7.91 -6.51
CA ALA A 50 2.28 7.24 -5.30
C ALA A 50 2.94 7.82 -4.03
N TYR A 51 4.26 7.98 -4.03
CA TYR A 51 4.99 8.60 -2.93
C TYR A 51 4.53 10.05 -2.65
N SER A 52 4.22 10.82 -3.69
CA SER A 52 3.69 12.19 -3.51
C SER A 52 2.32 12.21 -2.83
N PHE A 53 1.44 11.27 -3.15
CA PHE A 53 0.15 11.12 -2.49
C PHE A 53 0.28 10.68 -1.05
N ARG A 54 1.13 9.67 -0.78
CA ARG A 54 1.42 9.22 0.59
C ARG A 54 2.00 10.36 1.44
N LYS A 55 2.88 11.19 0.88
CA LYS A 55 3.40 12.39 1.56
C LYS A 55 2.30 13.40 1.90
N LYS A 56 1.36 13.64 0.99
CA LYS A 56 0.22 14.53 1.24
C LYS A 56 -0.65 13.99 2.39
N LEU A 57 -1.01 12.71 2.33
CA LEU A 57 -1.80 12.04 3.37
C LEU A 57 -1.10 12.04 4.73
N ALA A 58 0.22 11.84 4.76
CA ALA A 58 1.01 11.93 5.99
C ALA A 58 1.00 13.36 6.59
N LYS A 59 1.08 14.40 5.76
CA LYS A 59 0.95 15.79 6.23
C LYS A 59 -0.43 16.11 6.82
N GLU A 60 -1.46 15.42 6.34
CA GLU A 60 -2.84 15.52 6.84
C GLU A 60 -3.10 14.62 8.07
N GLY A 61 -2.08 13.94 8.60
CA GLY A 61 -2.17 13.04 9.74
C GLY A 61 -2.89 11.70 9.43
N LYS A 62 -3.17 11.42 8.16
CA LYS A 62 -3.92 10.21 7.75
C LYS A 62 -3.08 8.94 7.82
N LEU A 63 -1.76 9.07 7.89
CA LEU A 63 -0.80 7.97 7.91
C LEU A 63 0.03 7.90 9.20
N ASP A 64 -0.40 8.58 10.27
CA ASP A 64 0.31 8.58 11.57
C ASP A 64 0.37 7.18 12.20
N PHE A 65 -0.47 6.25 11.75
CA PHE A 65 -0.48 4.88 12.21
C PHE A 65 0.66 4.02 11.65
N ILE A 66 1.37 4.47 10.61
CA ILE A 66 2.39 3.66 9.93
C ILE A 66 3.52 3.25 10.88
N SER A 67 3.84 4.08 11.87
CA SER A 67 4.89 3.82 12.85
C SER A 67 4.41 3.11 14.13
N LEU A 68 3.13 2.79 14.26
CA LEU A 68 2.53 2.30 15.50
C LEU A 68 2.54 0.77 15.67
N ASP A 69 2.94 0.02 14.63
CA ASP A 69 2.87 -1.44 14.61
C ASP A 69 4.13 -2.04 13.96
N ASP A 70 4.44 -3.30 14.28
CA ASP A 70 5.62 -4.02 13.76
C ASP A 70 5.52 -4.39 12.28
N THR A 71 4.35 -4.22 11.67
CA THR A 71 4.13 -4.59 10.26
C THR A 71 3.14 -3.67 9.58
N LEU A 72 3.55 -3.14 8.42
CA LEU A 72 2.70 -2.43 7.48
C LEU A 72 2.44 -3.28 6.24
N TYR A 73 1.23 -3.21 5.73
CA TYR A 73 0.84 -3.76 4.46
C TYR A 73 0.43 -2.61 3.54
N ILE A 74 0.90 -2.66 2.30
CA ILE A 74 0.53 -1.75 1.23
C ILE A 74 0.06 -2.62 0.07
N LEU A 75 -1.12 -2.32 -0.45
CA LEU A 75 -1.68 -2.94 -1.64
C LEU A 75 -2.01 -1.85 -2.63
N GLU A 76 -1.54 -2.02 -3.85
CA GLU A 76 -1.76 -1.10 -4.95
C GLU A 76 -2.31 -1.90 -6.13
N GLY A 77 -3.51 -1.56 -6.57
CA GLY A 77 -4.17 -2.16 -7.72
C GLY A 77 -4.35 -1.12 -8.81
N TYR A 78 -4.17 -1.49 -10.07
CA TYR A 78 -4.56 -0.66 -11.20
C TYR A 78 -5.74 -1.30 -11.95
N ASP A 79 -6.77 -0.50 -12.19
CA ASP A 79 -7.92 -0.88 -13.01
C ASP A 79 -7.76 -0.27 -14.42
N LEU A 80 -7.62 -1.13 -15.43
CA LEU A 80 -7.44 -0.69 -16.82
C LEU A 80 -8.74 -0.16 -17.43
N GLU A 81 -9.91 -0.59 -16.94
CA GLU A 81 -11.19 -0.15 -17.47
C GLU A 81 -11.46 1.30 -17.06
N THR A 82 -11.20 1.62 -15.79
CA THR A 82 -11.44 2.96 -15.25
C THR A 82 -10.21 3.87 -15.32
N GLY A 83 -9.01 3.30 -15.45
CA GLY A 83 -7.74 4.02 -15.38
C GLY A 83 -7.37 4.48 -13.97
N GLU A 84 -7.96 3.84 -12.95
CA GLU A 84 -7.84 4.24 -11.55
C GLU A 84 -6.84 3.35 -10.79
N THR A 85 -6.08 3.96 -9.90
CA THR A 85 -5.17 3.28 -8.97
C THR A 85 -5.82 3.23 -7.59
N TYR A 86 -5.99 2.03 -7.07
CA TYR A 86 -6.53 1.73 -5.75
C TYR A 86 -5.40 1.42 -4.80
N THR A 87 -5.21 2.25 -3.78
CA THR A 87 -4.22 2.00 -2.73
C THR A 87 -4.89 1.70 -1.41
N SER A 88 -4.40 0.66 -0.73
CA SER A 88 -4.80 0.27 0.62
C SER A 88 -3.55 0.16 1.48
N ILE A 89 -3.48 0.91 2.58
CA ILE A 89 -2.36 0.91 3.53
C ILE A 89 -2.92 0.53 4.90
N TRP A 90 -2.41 -0.52 5.53
CA TRP A 90 -2.93 -0.96 6.83
C TRP A 90 -1.90 -1.67 7.69
N ASN A 91 -2.15 -1.68 8.99
CA ASN A 91 -1.39 -2.44 9.97
C ASN A 91 -2.33 -3.38 10.76
N LYS A 92 -1.95 -3.80 11.96
CA LYS A 92 -2.79 -4.67 12.80
C LYS A 92 -4.02 -3.92 13.31
N THR A 93 -3.88 -2.63 13.56
CA THR A 93 -4.83 -1.80 14.31
C THR A 93 -5.80 -1.05 13.40
N THR A 94 -5.32 -0.47 12.31
CA THR A 94 -6.09 0.42 11.43
C THR A 94 -5.58 0.36 10.00
N GLY A 95 -6.25 1.07 9.11
CA GLY A 95 -5.80 1.27 7.74
C GLY A 95 -6.57 2.37 7.05
N VAL A 96 -6.10 2.72 5.87
CA VAL A 96 -6.75 3.67 4.98
C VAL A 96 -6.72 3.12 3.57
N SER A 97 -7.72 3.47 2.79
CA SER A 97 -7.68 3.33 1.34
C SER A 97 -7.86 4.67 0.68
N TYR A 98 -7.29 4.80 -0.50
CA TYR A 98 -7.58 5.90 -1.39
C TYR A 98 -7.57 5.44 -2.84
N VAL A 99 -8.20 6.24 -3.69
CA VAL A 99 -8.19 6.05 -5.14
C VAL A 99 -7.68 7.32 -5.81
N ASP A 100 -6.82 7.14 -6.81
CA ASP A 100 -6.27 8.20 -7.64
C ASP A 100 -6.36 7.87 -9.13
N ASP A 101 -6.51 8.91 -9.96
CA ASP A 101 -6.65 8.82 -11.43
C ASP A 101 -5.36 9.25 -12.16
N ASN A 102 -4.21 8.99 -11.53
CA ASN A 102 -2.90 9.49 -11.94
C ASN A 102 -2.73 11.03 -11.93
N LYS A 103 -3.71 11.79 -11.43
CA LYS A 103 -3.63 13.27 -11.32
C LYS A 103 -4.14 13.80 -9.99
N LYS A 104 -5.12 13.14 -9.37
CA LYS A 104 -5.81 13.63 -8.17
C LYS A 104 -6.24 12.48 -7.26
N LEU A 105 -6.16 12.73 -5.95
CA LEU A 105 -6.85 11.94 -4.93
C LEU A 105 -8.32 12.35 -4.89
N TYR A 106 -9.25 11.42 -5.15
CA TYR A 106 -10.68 11.74 -5.17
C TYR A 106 -11.52 10.87 -4.24
N GLN A 107 -11.00 9.74 -3.76
CA GLN A 107 -11.66 8.95 -2.72
C GLN A 107 -10.68 8.61 -1.60
N PHE A 108 -11.15 8.74 -0.36
CA PHE A 108 -10.43 8.36 0.85
C PHE A 108 -11.40 7.68 1.80
N SER A 109 -10.96 6.56 2.36
CA SER A 109 -11.71 5.82 3.38
C SER A 109 -10.77 5.39 4.50
N ASN A 110 -11.26 5.41 5.74
CA ASN A 110 -10.59 4.76 6.86
C ASN A 110 -10.84 3.24 6.87
N GLU A 111 -11.53 2.73 5.86
CA GLU A 111 -11.68 1.30 5.61
C GLU A 111 -10.71 0.86 4.52
N VAL A 112 -10.24 -0.38 4.66
CA VAL A 112 -9.32 -1.01 3.71
C VAL A 112 -10.15 -1.79 2.68
N TYR A 113 -10.04 -1.46 1.39
CA TYR A 113 -10.79 -2.03 0.26
C TYR A 113 -10.33 -3.46 -0.11
N ILE A 114 -10.26 -4.32 0.91
CA ILE A 114 -9.79 -5.71 0.80
C ILE A 114 -10.70 -6.58 1.67
N SER A 115 -11.15 -7.70 1.10
CA SER A 115 -11.97 -8.67 1.81
C SER A 115 -11.28 -9.19 3.08
N LYS A 116 -12.07 -9.57 4.11
CA LYS A 116 -11.51 -10.15 5.35
C LYS A 116 -10.66 -11.41 5.07
N GLY A 117 -11.08 -12.23 4.10
CA GLY A 117 -10.35 -13.42 3.68
C GLY A 117 -8.98 -13.09 3.07
N ALA A 118 -8.92 -12.12 2.16
CA ALA A 118 -7.67 -11.68 1.57
C ALA A 118 -6.72 -11.06 2.60
N LYS A 119 -7.23 -10.23 3.53
CA LYS A 119 -6.43 -9.70 4.65
C LYS A 119 -5.80 -10.81 5.47
N LYS A 120 -6.52 -11.89 5.76
CA LYS A 120 -5.99 -13.05 6.50
C LYS A 120 -4.85 -13.72 5.73
N LEU A 121 -5.05 -14.01 4.45
CA LEU A 121 -4.03 -14.64 3.61
C LEU A 121 -2.78 -13.77 3.46
N LEU A 122 -2.95 -12.45 3.37
CA LEU A 122 -1.84 -11.48 3.32
C LEU A 122 -1.07 -11.42 4.63
N LYS A 123 -1.75 -11.46 5.78
CA LYS A 123 -1.10 -11.51 7.09
C LYS A 123 -0.22 -12.76 7.25
N GLU A 124 -0.74 -13.90 6.81
CA GLU A 124 -0.03 -15.19 6.79
C GLU A 124 1.03 -15.27 5.68
N TRP A 125 1.09 -14.28 4.79
CA TRP A 125 1.93 -14.28 3.60
C TRP A 125 1.75 -15.53 2.72
N ASN A 126 0.52 -16.04 2.63
CA ASN A 126 0.18 -17.25 1.89
C ASN A 126 -0.03 -16.96 0.39
N ILE A 127 1.07 -16.58 -0.28
CA ILE A 127 1.06 -16.14 -1.68
C ILE A 127 0.55 -17.24 -2.61
N LYS A 128 0.86 -18.51 -2.34
CA LYS A 128 0.37 -19.64 -3.13
C LYS A 128 -1.16 -19.70 -3.15
N LYS A 129 -1.80 -19.57 -1.98
CA LYS A 129 -3.26 -19.59 -1.88
C LYS A 129 -3.88 -18.35 -2.54
N ILE A 130 -3.29 -17.17 -2.36
CA ILE A 130 -3.73 -15.93 -3.02
C ILE A 130 -3.72 -16.11 -4.54
N LYS A 131 -2.59 -16.55 -5.12
CA LYS A 131 -2.48 -16.79 -6.57
C LYS A 131 -3.48 -17.84 -7.05
N SER A 132 -3.71 -18.91 -6.28
CA SER A 132 -4.70 -19.94 -6.67
C SER A 132 -6.14 -19.43 -6.68
N LEU A 133 -6.50 -18.56 -5.74
CA LEU A 133 -7.85 -18.00 -5.65
C LEU A 133 -8.08 -16.93 -6.73
N GLN A 134 -7.04 -16.14 -7.06
CA GLN A 134 -7.13 -15.13 -8.12
C GLN A 134 -7.26 -15.77 -9.52
N LYS A 135 -6.61 -16.93 -9.76
CA LYS A 135 -6.76 -17.70 -11.01
C LYS A 135 -8.13 -18.39 -11.16
N GLY A 136 -8.85 -18.61 -10.07
CA GLY A 136 -10.08 -19.40 -10.05
C GLY A 136 -11.34 -18.64 -10.48
N HIS A 137 -11.27 -17.34 -10.81
CA HIS A 137 -12.40 -16.48 -11.20
C HIS A 137 -13.61 -16.38 -10.23
N GLU A 138 -13.64 -17.14 -9.12
CA GLU A 138 -14.81 -17.24 -8.25
C GLU A 138 -15.06 -16.02 -7.36
N THR A 139 -14.08 -15.13 -7.19
CA THR A 139 -14.24 -13.80 -6.59
C THR A 139 -12.88 -13.11 -6.57
N ALA A 140 -12.76 -11.90 -7.14
CA ALA A 140 -11.54 -11.11 -6.97
C ALA A 140 -11.35 -10.81 -5.46
N LEU A 141 -10.36 -11.46 -4.85
CA LEU A 141 -10.05 -11.29 -3.42
C LEU A 141 -9.55 -9.87 -3.11
N ILE A 142 -8.95 -9.27 -4.13
CA ILE A 142 -8.31 -7.97 -4.21
C ILE A 142 -8.77 -7.38 -5.56
N GLY A 143 -9.34 -6.17 -5.56
CA GLY A 143 -9.74 -5.48 -6.78
C GLY A 143 -8.54 -4.92 -7.57
N GLY A 144 -8.70 -4.76 -8.88
CA GLY A 144 -7.66 -4.33 -9.81
C GLY A 144 -7.10 -5.49 -10.65
N LEU A 145 -6.67 -5.16 -11.88
CA LEU A 145 -6.15 -6.11 -12.86
C LEU A 145 -4.66 -6.39 -12.60
N ASP A 146 -3.93 -5.37 -12.16
CA ASP A 146 -2.51 -5.48 -11.76
C ASP A 146 -2.36 -5.10 -10.31
N ILE A 147 -2.03 -6.08 -9.47
CA ILE A 147 -1.89 -5.89 -8.03
C ILE A 147 -0.43 -6.01 -7.60
N ASN A 148 0.02 -5.04 -6.81
CA ASN A 148 1.28 -5.04 -6.11
C ASN A 148 1.01 -5.03 -4.62
N VAL A 149 1.62 -5.96 -3.89
CA VAL A 149 1.50 -6.02 -2.44
C VAL A 149 2.87 -6.03 -1.80
N CYS A 150 3.03 -5.15 -0.82
CA CYS A 150 4.22 -4.96 -0.02
C CYS A 150 3.88 -5.21 1.45
N LYS A 151 4.68 -6.05 2.12
CA LYS A 151 4.69 -6.23 3.56
C LYS A 151 6.02 -5.74 4.09
N ILE A 152 5.95 -4.77 4.98
CA ILE A 152 7.11 -4.12 5.57
C ILE A 152 7.11 -4.48 7.04
N SER A 153 8.19 -5.07 7.51
CA SER A 153 8.40 -5.39 8.92
C SER A 153 9.33 -4.34 9.52
N PHE A 154 9.01 -3.88 10.74
CA PHE A 154 9.83 -2.92 11.47
C PHE A 154 10.48 -3.58 12.68
N ASN A 155 11.69 -3.14 13.01
CA ASN A 155 12.33 -3.49 14.27
C ASN A 155 11.71 -2.69 15.44
N LYS A 156 12.16 -2.98 16.67
CA LYS A 156 11.67 -2.30 17.89
C LYS A 156 11.92 -0.80 17.94
N GLU A 157 12.83 -0.28 17.12
CA GLU A 157 13.10 1.16 16.98
C GLU A 157 12.24 1.80 15.88
N GLY A 158 11.35 1.03 15.25
CA GLY A 158 10.50 1.47 14.14
C GLY A 158 11.26 1.69 12.83
N LYS A 159 12.45 1.08 12.67
CA LYS A 159 13.20 1.06 11.41
C LYS A 159 12.76 -0.13 10.57
N VAL A 160 12.79 0.04 9.25
CA VAL A 160 12.51 -1.05 8.30
C VAL A 160 13.56 -2.16 8.48
N GLU A 161 13.10 -3.37 8.75
CA GLU A 161 13.91 -4.58 8.94
C GLU A 161 13.83 -5.52 7.72
N ASP A 162 12.64 -5.70 7.17
CA ASP A 162 12.38 -6.59 6.03
C ASP A 162 11.27 -6.02 5.15
N ILE A 163 11.39 -6.23 3.84
CA ILE A 163 10.33 -5.91 2.88
C ILE A 163 10.08 -7.12 1.98
N LYS A 164 8.89 -7.71 2.10
CA LYS A 164 8.41 -8.76 1.21
C LYS A 164 7.46 -8.18 0.19
N ARG A 165 7.61 -8.60 -1.06
CA ARG A 165 6.78 -8.15 -2.17
C ARG A 165 6.23 -9.33 -2.94
N PHE A 166 5.03 -9.16 -3.47
CA PHE A 166 4.58 -9.95 -4.61
C PHE A 166 3.73 -9.08 -5.51
N SER A 167 3.86 -9.31 -6.81
CA SER A 167 2.95 -8.79 -7.82
C SER A 167 2.14 -9.94 -8.40
N PHE A 168 0.96 -9.60 -8.92
CA PHE A 168 0.17 -10.45 -9.78
C PHE A 168 -0.44 -9.58 -10.85
N GLU A 169 -0.07 -9.87 -12.09
CA GLU A 169 -0.68 -9.28 -13.28
C GLU A 169 -1.73 -10.27 -13.76
N GLN A 170 -2.98 -9.83 -13.96
CA GLN A 170 -4.05 -10.72 -14.41
C GLN A 170 -3.73 -11.34 -15.79
N TYR A 171 -2.89 -10.67 -16.59
CA TYR A 171 -2.46 -11.13 -17.90
C TYR A 171 -1.49 -12.32 -17.89
N ASP A 172 -0.84 -12.63 -16.75
CA ASP A 172 -0.06 -13.87 -16.59
C ASP A 172 -0.90 -15.16 -16.77
N GLY A 173 -2.24 -15.04 -16.73
CA GLY A 173 -3.18 -16.12 -16.98
C GLY A 173 -3.91 -16.07 -18.33
N PHE A 174 -3.92 -14.95 -19.04
CA PHE A 174 -4.76 -14.76 -20.24
C PHE A 174 -4.01 -14.88 -21.58
N PHE A 175 -2.71 -14.54 -21.63
CA PHE A 175 -1.95 -14.56 -22.91
C PHE A 175 -1.13 -15.83 -23.16
N LYS A 176 -1.29 -16.88 -22.36
CA LYS A 176 -0.53 -18.12 -22.57
C LYS A 176 -1.08 -19.01 -23.69
N GLU A 177 -2.22 -18.66 -24.30
CA GLU A 177 -2.81 -19.45 -25.38
C GLU A 177 -3.67 -18.56 -26.30
N ILE A 178 -3.03 -17.65 -27.03
CA ILE A 178 -3.51 -17.29 -28.36
C ILE A 178 -2.51 -17.92 -29.33
N GLU A 179 -2.68 -19.22 -29.60
CA GLU A 179 -2.13 -19.78 -30.83
C GLU A 179 -2.84 -19.06 -31.98
N LEU A 180 -2.10 -18.24 -32.71
CA LEU A 180 -2.56 -17.69 -33.97
C LEU A 180 -2.73 -18.89 -34.91
N VAL A 181 -3.98 -19.35 -35.07
CA VAL A 181 -4.33 -20.25 -36.16
C VAL A 181 -4.13 -19.45 -37.44
N GLU A 182 -3.07 -19.77 -38.19
CA GLU A 182 -2.89 -19.21 -39.53
C GLU A 182 -4.07 -19.68 -40.40
N PRO A 183 -4.69 -18.78 -41.18
CA PRO A 183 -5.78 -19.15 -42.07
C PRO A 183 -5.26 -20.04 -43.22
N GLU A 184 -5.96 -21.15 -43.48
CA GLU A 184 -5.77 -22.02 -44.65
C GLU A 184 -6.05 -21.31 -45.98
#